data_AF-A0A932PUM2-F1
#
_entry.id   AF-A0A932PUM2-F1
#
_cell.length_a   1.000
_cell.length_b   1.000
_cell.length_c   1.000
_cell.angle_alpha   90.00
_cell.angle_beta   90.00
_cell.angle_gamma   90.00
#
_symmetry.space_group_name_H-M   'P 1'
#
loop_
_entity.id
_entity.type
_entity.pdbx_description
1 polymer ?
#
loop_
_entity_poly.entity_id
_entity_poly.type
_entity_poly.pdbx_seq_one_letter_code
_entity_poly.pdbx_strand_id
1 'polypeptide(L)'
;FMNGMGIPYFTIGTNDTKEYFDHAAKVLPELHRVRKEESGIVHHMLFQRVILEDLFALISQQHHCLPWQALCRCIDLQEIYKSCLSEYELYFNFVALRTAQRIPRRLRWTEVIPEVPDPKLYKRLGYDFIASQEWYRKWCKDRA
;
A
#
# COMPACT_ATOMS: atom_id res chain seq x y z
N PHE A 1 1.69 15.07 -8.28
CA PHE A 1 0.95 13.90 -7.78
C PHE A 1 -0.33 13.61 -8.55
N MET A 2 -0.94 14.62 -9.18
CA MET A 2 -1.99 14.43 -10.18
C MET A 2 -1.50 14.91 -11.54
N ASN A 3 -2.20 14.52 -12.61
CA ASN A 3 -2.02 15.13 -13.94
C ASN A 3 -2.76 16.49 -14.02
N GLY A 4 -2.68 17.16 -15.17
CA GLY A 4 -3.37 18.45 -15.39
C GLY A 4 -4.90 18.40 -15.32
N MET A 5 -5.49 17.20 -15.22
CA MET A 5 -6.93 16.97 -15.08
C MET A 5 -7.33 16.58 -13.64
N GLY A 6 -6.40 16.61 -12.68
CA GLY A 6 -6.68 16.23 -11.28
C GLY A 6 -6.71 14.71 -11.04
N ILE A 7 -6.37 13.88 -12.03
CA ILE A 7 -6.32 12.42 -11.85
C ILE A 7 -5.00 12.05 -11.16
N PRO A 8 -5.03 11.32 -10.03
CA PRO A 8 -3.81 10.97 -9.32
C PRO A 8 -2.97 9.93 -10.05
N TYR A 9 -1.66 10.11 -9.95
CA TYR A 9 -0.68 9.10 -10.31
C TYR A 9 -0.52 8.12 -9.16
N PHE A 10 -0.71 6.84 -9.46
CA PHE A 10 -0.46 5.76 -8.52
C PHE A 10 0.94 5.23 -8.75
N THR A 11 1.82 5.40 -7.77
CA THR A 11 3.06 4.63 -7.76
C THR A 11 2.71 3.16 -7.61
N ILE A 12 3.46 2.30 -8.31
CA ILE A 12 3.28 0.85 -8.24
C ILE A 12 4.57 0.21 -7.76
N GLY A 13 4.42 -0.73 -6.83
CA GLY A 13 5.47 -1.64 -6.39
C GLY A 13 5.37 -2.96 -7.13
N THR A 14 6.26 -3.88 -6.78
CA THR A 14 6.30 -5.24 -7.35
C THR A 14 6.19 -6.33 -6.28
N ASN A 15 5.93 -5.94 -5.03
CA ASN A 15 5.84 -6.86 -3.91
C ASN A 15 4.69 -7.86 -4.11
N ASP A 16 4.85 -9.05 -3.52
CA ASP A 16 3.87 -10.13 -3.55
C ASP A 16 3.80 -10.76 -2.16
N THR A 17 3.00 -10.16 -1.29
CA THR A 17 2.81 -10.65 0.09
C THR A 17 1.45 -11.32 0.15
N LYS A 18 1.45 -12.65 0.11
CA LYS A 18 0.24 -13.47 0.04
C LYS A 18 -0.73 -13.17 1.20
N GLU A 19 -0.18 -12.95 2.39
CA GLU A 19 -0.92 -12.67 3.62
C GLU A 19 -1.86 -11.45 3.47
N TYR A 20 -1.45 -10.43 2.71
CA TYR A 20 -2.30 -9.26 2.46
C TYR A 20 -3.52 -9.59 1.60
N PHE A 21 -3.38 -10.48 0.62
CA PHE A 21 -4.48 -10.89 -0.24
C PHE A 21 -5.43 -11.84 0.49
N ASP A 22 -4.88 -12.74 1.31
CA ASP A 22 -5.67 -13.62 2.17
C ASP A 22 -6.51 -12.81 3.17
N HIS A 23 -5.90 -11.79 3.78
CA HIS A 23 -6.61 -10.84 4.65
C HIS A 23 -7.67 -10.04 3.90
N ALA A 24 -7.32 -9.46 2.74
CA ALA A 24 -8.27 -8.68 1.94
C ALA A 24 -9.50 -9.51 1.52
N ALA A 25 -9.31 -10.78 1.15
CA ALA A 25 -10.41 -11.68 0.79
C ALA A 25 -11.32 -12.02 1.99
N LYS A 26 -10.77 -12.07 3.21
CA LYS A 26 -11.58 -12.20 4.44
C LYS A 26 -12.39 -10.93 4.73
N VAL A 27 -11.86 -9.75 4.37
CA VAL A 27 -12.53 -8.45 4.55
C VAL A 27 -13.63 -8.24 3.50
N LEU A 28 -13.33 -8.45 2.23
CA LEU A 28 -14.28 -8.37 1.12
C LEU A 28 -13.95 -9.51 0.13
N PRO A 29 -14.80 -10.53 -0.01
CA PRO A 29 -14.49 -11.73 -0.81
C PRO A 29 -14.15 -11.47 -2.28
N GLU A 30 -14.62 -10.37 -2.86
CA GLU A 30 -14.28 -9.98 -4.23
C GLU A 30 -12.87 -9.39 -4.36
N LEU A 31 -12.25 -8.96 -3.26
CA LEU A 31 -10.91 -8.40 -3.29
C LEU A 31 -9.86 -9.51 -3.44
N HIS A 32 -9.16 -9.44 -4.56
CA HIS A 32 -8.05 -10.30 -4.92
C HIS A 32 -6.99 -9.45 -5.63
N ARG A 33 -5.82 -10.05 -5.87
CA ARG A 33 -4.78 -9.40 -6.66
C ARG A 33 -5.27 -9.19 -8.10
N VAL A 34 -5.63 -7.96 -8.46
CA VAL A 34 -6.19 -7.64 -9.78
C VAL A 34 -5.13 -7.66 -10.88
N ARG A 35 -3.89 -7.26 -10.56
CA ARG A 35 -2.76 -7.25 -11.51
C ARG A 35 -1.55 -7.96 -10.93
N LYS A 36 -1.08 -9.00 -11.61
CA LYS A 36 0.00 -9.87 -11.15
C LYS A 36 1.35 -9.16 -10.98
N GLU A 37 1.63 -8.17 -11.81
CA GLU A 37 2.93 -7.45 -11.81
C GLU A 37 2.91 -6.13 -11.04
N GLU A 38 1.77 -5.78 -10.43
CA GLU A 38 1.61 -4.51 -9.73
C GLU A 38 1.23 -4.77 -8.28
N SER A 39 1.71 -3.90 -7.38
CA SER A 39 1.36 -3.90 -5.97
C SER A 39 1.15 -2.47 -5.49
N GLY A 40 0.24 -2.35 -4.53
CA GLY A 40 0.00 -1.12 -3.78
C GLY A 40 1.02 -0.85 -2.68
N ILE A 41 1.93 -1.78 -2.38
CA ILE A 41 3.00 -1.59 -1.39
C ILE A 41 4.02 -0.61 -1.97
N VAL A 42 3.79 0.67 -1.70
CA VAL A 42 4.63 1.79 -2.10
C VAL A 42 4.61 2.84 -0.99
N HIS A 43 5.70 3.61 -0.90
CA HIS A 43 5.77 4.73 0.05
C HIS A 43 5.01 5.98 -0.39
N HIS A 44 4.36 5.90 -1.56
CA HIS A 44 3.69 7.05 -2.14
C HIS A 44 2.41 6.62 -2.88
N MET A 45 1.27 6.75 -2.20
CA MET A 45 -0.06 6.56 -2.78
C MET A 45 -1.01 7.62 -2.24
N LEU A 46 -1.80 8.23 -3.13
CA LEU A 46 -2.85 9.16 -2.74
C LEU A 46 -4.16 8.41 -2.52
N PHE A 47 -4.70 8.50 -1.31
CA PHE A 47 -6.04 8.05 -1.01
C PHE A 47 -7.07 9.12 -1.36
N GLN A 48 -8.08 8.73 -2.12
CA GLN A 48 -9.24 9.58 -2.41
C GLN A 48 -10.35 9.29 -1.43
N ARG A 49 -10.85 10.35 -0.78
CA ARG A 49 -11.91 10.27 0.23
C ARG A 49 -13.14 9.51 -0.25
N VAL A 50 -13.67 9.85 -1.44
CA VAL A 50 -14.89 9.21 -1.97
C VAL A 50 -14.71 7.70 -2.17
N ILE A 51 -13.53 7.27 -2.60
CA ILE A 51 -13.21 5.84 -2.78
C ILE A 51 -13.10 5.15 -1.40
N LEU A 52 -12.52 5.81 -0.41
CA LEU A 52 -12.45 5.29 0.95
C LEU A 52 -13.84 5.16 1.58
N GLU A 53 -14.71 6.14 1.37
CA GLU A 53 -16.10 6.12 1.84
C GLU A 53 -16.84 4.91 1.23
N ASP A 54 -16.70 4.68 -0.08
CA ASP A 54 -17.28 3.50 -0.75
C ASP A 54 -16.72 2.17 -0.21
N LEU A 55 -15.39 2.08 -0.05
CA LEU A 55 -14.73 0.89 0.51
C LEU A 55 -15.25 0.61 1.93
N PHE A 56 -15.31 1.62 2.77
CA PHE A 56 -15.76 1.50 4.16
C PHE A 56 -17.25 1.16 4.26
N ALA A 57 -18.09 1.73 3.40
CA ALA A 57 -19.51 1.39 3.34
C ALA A 57 -19.69 -0.11 3.02
N LEU A 58 -18.94 -0.64 2.06
CA LEU A 58 -19.00 -2.07 1.69
C LEU A 58 -18.49 -2.97 2.82
N ILE A 59 -17.39 -2.62 3.47
CA ILE A 59 -16.88 -3.37 4.63
C ILE A 59 -17.93 -3.38 5.75
N SER A 60 -18.52 -2.23 6.07
CA SER A 60 -19.56 -2.13 7.10
C SER A 60 -20.81 -2.92 6.75
N GLN A 61 -21.22 -2.93 5.47
CA GLN A 61 -22.34 -3.73 5.00
C GLN A 61 -22.06 -5.24 5.13
N GLN A 62 -20.87 -5.69 4.75
CA GLN A 62 -20.46 -7.10 4.80
C GLN A 62 -20.36 -7.65 6.23
N HIS A 63 -19.85 -6.85 7.17
CA HIS A 63 -19.51 -7.30 8.53
C HIS A 63 -20.44 -6.78 9.62
N HIS A 64 -21.41 -5.94 9.27
CA HIS A 64 -22.36 -5.31 10.19
C HIS A 64 -21.68 -4.61 11.40
N CYS A 65 -20.53 -3.98 11.17
CA CYS A 65 -19.76 -3.27 12.19
C CYS A 65 -18.92 -2.14 11.60
N LEU A 66 -18.15 -1.42 12.45
CA LEU A 66 -17.27 -0.36 11.96
C LEU A 66 -16.12 -0.97 11.12
N PRO A 67 -15.64 -0.29 10.06
CA PRO A 67 -14.66 -0.86 9.14
C PRO A 67 -13.38 -1.35 9.84
N TRP A 68 -12.85 -0.58 10.79
CA TRP A 68 -11.65 -0.97 11.53
C TRP A 68 -11.86 -2.25 12.35
N GLN A 69 -13.06 -2.50 12.86
CA GLN A 69 -13.39 -3.72 13.61
C GLN A 69 -13.37 -4.93 12.69
N ALA A 70 -13.96 -4.80 11.50
CA ALA A 70 -13.91 -5.83 10.47
C ALA A 70 -12.45 -6.13 10.05
N LEU A 71 -11.66 -5.08 9.75
CA LEU A 71 -10.24 -5.22 9.42
C LEU A 71 -9.48 -6.01 10.48
N CYS A 72 -9.66 -5.70 11.77
CA CYS A 72 -9.01 -6.42 12.86
C CYS A 72 -9.52 -7.85 13.03
N ARG A 73 -10.82 -8.11 12.90
CA ARG A 73 -11.42 -9.45 13.04
C ARG A 73 -10.99 -10.41 11.93
N CYS A 74 -10.69 -9.87 10.75
CA CYS A 74 -10.24 -10.65 9.59
C CYS A 74 -8.74 -11.02 9.65
N ILE A 75 -7.98 -10.50 10.64
CA ILE A 75 -6.57 -10.87 10.84
C ILE A 75 -6.48 -12.34 11.21
N ASP A 76 -5.63 -13.08 10.49
CA ASP A 76 -5.24 -14.41 10.92
C ASP A 76 -4.30 -14.31 12.12
N LEU A 77 -4.70 -14.87 13.26
CA LEU A 77 -3.88 -14.84 14.47
C LEU A 77 -2.55 -15.59 14.29
N GLN A 78 -2.46 -16.53 13.33
CA GLN A 78 -1.21 -17.20 13.00
C GLN A 78 -0.23 -16.28 12.23
N GLU A 79 -0.73 -15.19 11.66
CA GLU A 79 0.02 -14.24 10.84
C GLU A 79 0.25 -12.91 11.55
N ILE A 80 -0.18 -12.75 12.81
CA ILE A 80 -0.06 -11.48 13.55
C ILE A 80 1.38 -11.00 13.72
N TYR A 81 2.34 -11.94 13.79
CA TYR A 81 3.78 -11.63 13.85
C TYR A 81 4.40 -11.45 12.46
N LYS A 82 3.61 -11.63 11.40
CA LYS A 82 3.96 -11.30 10.03
C LYS A 82 3.27 -9.99 9.61
N SER A 83 3.51 -9.60 8.37
CA SER A 83 2.74 -8.55 7.70
C SER A 83 1.37 -9.10 7.27
N CYS A 84 0.38 -9.06 8.16
CA CYS A 84 -0.96 -9.63 7.97
C CYS A 84 -2.02 -8.65 7.42
N LEU A 85 -1.69 -7.37 7.27
CA LEU A 85 -2.57 -6.33 6.74
C LEU A 85 -1.74 -5.30 5.97
N SER A 86 -2.23 -4.89 4.81
CA SER A 86 -1.73 -3.70 4.10
C SER A 86 -2.92 -2.87 3.62
N GLU A 87 -3.16 -1.75 4.30
CA GLU A 87 -4.15 -0.74 3.89
C GLU A 87 -3.91 -0.23 2.46
N TYR A 88 -2.64 -0.13 2.06
CA TYR A 88 -2.25 0.27 0.72
C TYR A 88 -2.61 -0.80 -0.32
N GLU A 89 -2.32 -2.07 -0.04
CA GLU A 89 -2.65 -3.17 -0.97
C GLU A 89 -4.17 -3.36 -1.08
N LEU A 90 -4.89 -3.25 0.05
CA LEU A 90 -6.35 -3.30 0.09
C LEU A 90 -6.97 -2.19 -0.78
N TYR A 91 -6.57 -0.93 -0.55
CA TYR A 91 -7.08 0.20 -1.32
C TYR A 91 -6.69 0.13 -2.79
N PHE A 92 -5.45 -0.26 -3.10
CA PHE A 92 -4.96 -0.39 -4.46
C PHE A 92 -5.78 -1.37 -5.29
N ASN A 93 -6.08 -2.55 -4.74
CA ASN A 93 -6.87 -3.57 -5.43
C ASN A 93 -8.35 -3.17 -5.49
N PHE A 94 -8.88 -2.50 -4.47
CA PHE A 94 -10.24 -1.94 -4.52
C PHE A 94 -10.41 -0.93 -5.66
N VAL A 95 -9.48 0.02 -5.78
CA VAL A 95 -9.44 0.99 -6.90
C VAL A 95 -9.33 0.25 -8.23
N ALA A 96 -8.41 -0.72 -8.33
CA ALA A 96 -8.18 -1.48 -9.56
C ALA A 96 -9.41 -2.25 -10.05
N LEU A 97 -10.20 -2.77 -9.11
CA LEU A 97 -11.38 -3.58 -9.40
C LEU A 97 -12.58 -2.73 -9.83
N ARG A 98 -12.71 -1.51 -9.30
CA ARG A 98 -13.96 -0.73 -9.40
C ARG A 98 -13.88 0.53 -10.26
N THR A 99 -12.68 1.02 -10.57
CA THR A 99 -12.56 2.29 -11.27
C THR A 99 -11.34 2.38 -12.19
N ALA A 100 -11.50 3.10 -13.29
CA ALA A 100 -10.42 3.49 -14.19
C ALA A 100 -9.70 4.79 -13.74
N GLN A 101 -10.06 5.36 -12.58
CA GLN A 101 -9.49 6.61 -12.05
C GLN A 101 -8.03 6.50 -11.57
N ARG A 102 -7.37 5.38 -11.87
CA ARG A 102 -5.95 5.16 -11.59
C ARG A 102 -5.15 5.29 -12.87
N ILE A 103 -4.15 6.17 -12.85
CA ILE A 103 -3.08 6.19 -13.85
C ILE A 103 -1.83 5.62 -13.18
N PRO A 104 -1.44 4.36 -13.46
CA PRO A 104 -0.22 3.79 -12.91
C PRO A 104 0.99 4.57 -13.43
N ARG A 105 1.87 4.96 -12.52
CA ARG A 105 3.14 5.64 -12.82
C ARG A 105 4.25 4.93 -12.08
N ARG A 106 5.07 4.19 -12.81
CA ARG A 106 6.31 3.63 -12.26
C ARG A 106 7.24 4.78 -11.94
N LEU A 107 7.38 5.08 -10.65
CA LEU A 107 8.43 5.94 -10.14
C LEU A 107 9.62 5.06 -9.80
N ARG A 108 10.83 5.52 -10.13
CA ARG A 108 12.07 4.87 -9.69
C ARG A 108 12.34 5.30 -8.26
N TRP A 109 12.13 4.40 -7.31
CA TRP A 109 12.35 4.66 -5.89
C TRP A 109 13.18 3.55 -5.25
N THR A 110 13.78 3.86 -4.10
CA THR A 110 14.48 2.87 -3.29
C THR A 110 14.29 3.19 -1.82
N GLU A 111 14.34 2.14 -1.01
CA GLU A 111 14.55 2.28 0.43
C GLU A 111 16.03 2.56 0.70
N VAL A 112 16.30 3.44 1.66
CA VAL A 112 17.66 3.84 2.02
C VAL A 112 17.90 3.56 3.51
N ILE A 113 19.01 2.88 3.77
CA ILE A 113 19.51 2.50 5.09
C ILE A 113 20.33 3.61 5.80
N PRO A 114 21.12 4.49 5.12
CA PRO A 114 21.97 5.43 5.85
C PRO A 114 21.15 6.38 6.74
N GLU A 115 21.69 6.67 7.94
CA GLU A 115 21.08 7.59 8.91
C GLU A 115 20.73 8.96 8.30
N VAL A 116 21.52 9.39 7.31
CA VAL A 116 21.25 10.56 6.48
C VAL A 116 21.54 10.20 5.01
N PRO A 117 20.52 9.94 4.18
CA PRO A 117 20.74 9.73 2.76
C PRO A 117 21.18 11.03 2.08
N ASP A 118 22.12 10.98 1.12
CA ASP A 118 22.45 12.11 0.23
C ASP A 118 21.44 12.20 -0.92
N PRO A 119 20.46 13.12 -0.89
CA PRO A 119 19.44 13.19 -1.92
C PRO A 119 20.02 13.59 -3.28
N LYS A 120 21.17 14.29 -3.30
CA LYS A 120 21.83 14.69 -4.56
C LYS A 120 22.41 13.48 -5.28
N LEU A 121 22.95 12.51 -4.54
CA LEU A 121 23.40 11.24 -5.11
C LEU A 121 22.25 10.49 -5.78
N TYR A 122 21.15 10.27 -5.07
CA TYR A 122 20.01 9.51 -5.61
C TYR A 122 19.33 10.22 -6.77
N LYS A 123 19.26 11.57 -6.73
CA LYS A 123 18.80 12.35 -7.89
C LYS A 123 19.71 12.15 -9.11
N ARG A 124 21.04 12.16 -8.95
CA ARG A 124 21.99 11.87 -10.04
C ARG A 124 21.86 10.44 -10.57
N LEU A 125 21.51 9.48 -9.71
CA LEU A 125 21.25 8.09 -10.09
C LEU A 125 19.89 7.90 -10.79
N GLY A 126 19.07 8.96 -10.86
CA GLY A 126 17.78 8.96 -11.55
C GLY A 126 16.60 8.44 -10.73
N TYR A 127 16.71 8.45 -9.40
CA TYR A 127 15.57 8.16 -8.53
C TYR A 127 14.61 9.37 -8.46
N ASP A 128 13.31 9.10 -8.54
CA ASP A 128 12.23 10.07 -8.33
C ASP A 128 12.10 10.44 -6.85
N PHE A 129 12.25 9.45 -5.96
CA PHE A 129 12.27 9.65 -4.51
C PHE A 129 13.00 8.51 -3.80
N ILE A 130 13.30 8.72 -2.52
CA ILE A 130 13.85 7.71 -1.61
C ILE A 130 12.97 7.62 -0.38
N ALA A 131 12.85 6.42 0.19
CA ALA A 131 12.12 6.19 1.42
C ALA A 131 13.08 5.69 2.51
N SER A 132 12.95 6.20 3.73
CA SER A 132 13.76 5.76 4.86
C SER A 132 12.81 5.32 5.97
N GLN A 133 12.83 4.04 6.31
CA GLN A 133 11.98 3.51 7.36
C GLN A 133 12.70 3.56 8.71
N GLU A 134 11.98 3.89 9.78
CA GLU A 134 12.56 3.99 11.13
C GLU A 134 13.10 2.64 11.63
N TRP A 135 12.47 1.53 11.24
CA TRP A 135 12.89 0.19 11.68
C TRP A 135 14.31 -0.15 11.22
N TYR A 136 14.70 0.24 10.00
CA TYR A 136 16.06 0.03 9.48
C TYR A 136 17.08 0.81 10.31
N ARG A 137 16.72 2.02 10.78
CA ARG A 137 17.60 2.83 11.62
C ARG A 137 17.84 2.18 12.98
N LYS A 138 16.84 1.55 13.58
CA LYS A 138 16.99 0.81 14.86
C LYS A 138 17.81 -0.46 14.67
N TRP A 139 17.52 -1.25 13.64
CA TRP A 139 18.26 -2.48 13.34
C TRP A 139 19.76 -2.26 13.15
N CYS A 140 20.17 -1.15 12.52
CA CYS A 140 21.58 -0.78 12.40
C CYS A 140 22.22 -0.37 13.74
N LYS A 141 21.47 0.31 14.62
CA LYS A 141 21.97 0.73 15.94
C LYS A 141 22.15 -0.43 16.91
N ASP A 142 21.27 -1.42 16.85
CA ASP A 142 21.34 -2.61 17.72
C ASP A 142 22.47 -3.58 17.33
N ARG A 143 23.16 -3.31 16.21
CA ARG A 143 24.25 -4.13 15.66
C ARG A 143 25.57 -3.38 15.44
N ALA A 144 25.64 -2.10 15.82
CA ALA A 144 26.84 -1.27 15.79
C ALA A 144 27.47 -1.21 17.18
#